data_AF-A0A2H0HFJ0-F1
#
_entry.id   AF-A0A2H0HFJ0-F1
#
_cell.length_a   1.000
_cell.length_b   1.000
_cell.length_c   1.000
_cell.angle_alpha   90.00
_cell.angle_beta   90.00
_cell.angle_gamma   90.00
#
_symmetry.space_group_name_H-M   'P 1'
#
loop_
_entity.id
_entity.type
_entity.pdbx_description
1 polymer ?
#
loop_
_entity_poly.entity_id
_entity_poly.type
_entity_poly.pdbx_seq_one_letter_code
_entity_poly.pdbx_strand_id
1 'polypeptide(L)'
;MSISGQVRNFNDIPNDILLQLDKMGVDGSPLLNSHESAFLKIIFKDSLKGFDFINKKVGFIKISGEKGKIHYFDMQKKHFVDEKHPCDNGTLYIFDASQKEESGGYDAGIVYWNKFLVPIDKVVTKLKK
;
A
#
# COMPACT_ATOMS: atom_id res chain seq x y z
N MET A 1 -1.68 -20.42 6.50
CA MET A 1 -2.66 -19.79 5.59
C MET A 1 -1.90 -18.95 4.60
N SER A 2 -1.83 -19.39 3.34
CA SER A 2 -1.20 -18.64 2.25
C SER A 2 -2.19 -17.57 1.78
N ILE A 3 -1.82 -16.30 1.93
CA ILE A 3 -2.60 -15.19 1.38
C ILE A 3 -2.30 -15.16 -0.13
N SER A 4 -3.28 -15.53 -0.95
CA SER A 4 -3.22 -15.57 -2.42
C SER A 4 -3.91 -14.32 -2.97
N GLY A 5 -3.16 -13.46 -3.66
CA GLY A 5 -3.74 -12.29 -4.37
C GLY A 5 -2.81 -11.09 -4.54
N GLN A 6 -1.49 -11.30 -4.56
CA GLN A 6 -0.49 -10.25 -4.75
C GLN A 6 0.60 -10.73 -5.68
N VAL A 7 1.18 -9.80 -6.43
CA VAL A 7 2.42 -10.05 -7.19
C VAL A 7 3.52 -10.41 -6.20
N ARG A 8 4.07 -11.62 -6.34
CA ARG A 8 5.08 -12.19 -5.43
C ARG A 8 6.51 -11.97 -5.92
N ASN A 9 6.68 -11.60 -7.19
CA ASN A 9 7.99 -11.43 -7.80
C ASN A 9 8.03 -10.08 -8.54
N PHE A 10 9.08 -9.29 -8.30
CA PHE A 10 9.31 -8.03 -9.02
C PHE A 10 9.48 -8.23 -10.53
N ASN A 11 9.84 -9.44 -10.98
CA ASN A 11 9.89 -9.79 -12.40
C ASN A 11 8.52 -9.74 -13.09
N ASP A 12 7.42 -9.79 -12.33
CA ASP A 12 6.07 -9.64 -12.87
C ASP A 12 5.62 -8.16 -12.95
N ILE A 13 6.48 -7.22 -12.54
CA ILE A 13 6.24 -5.77 -12.60
C ILE A 13 6.84 -5.23 -13.91
N PRO A 14 6.07 -4.54 -14.74
CA PRO A 14 6.56 -3.92 -15.97
C PRO A 14 7.78 -3.01 -15.75
N ASN A 15 8.78 -3.13 -16.63
CA ASN A 15 10.05 -2.40 -16.54
C ASN A 15 9.87 -0.87 -16.51
N ASP A 16 8.87 -0.34 -17.22
CA ASP A 16 8.55 1.08 -17.22
C ASP A 16 8.13 1.59 -15.84
N ILE A 17 7.53 0.74 -15.00
CA ILE A 17 7.21 1.08 -13.60
C ILE A 17 8.45 0.96 -12.71
N LEU A 18 9.28 -0.07 -12.94
CA LEU A 18 10.52 -0.27 -12.20
C LEU A 18 11.54 0.86 -12.41
N LEU A 19 11.54 1.49 -13.58
CA LEU A 19 12.37 2.67 -13.87
C LEU A 19 11.89 3.96 -13.17
N GLN A 20 10.74 3.94 -12.49
CA GLN A 20 10.15 5.10 -11.82
C GLN A 20 10.11 4.94 -10.30
N LEU A 21 10.81 3.94 -9.74
CA LEU A 21 10.75 3.65 -8.31
C LEU A 21 11.20 4.84 -7.45
N ASP A 22 12.17 5.63 -7.92
CA ASP A 22 12.67 6.85 -7.28
C ASP A 22 11.57 7.91 -7.08
N LYS A 23 10.53 7.89 -7.91
CA LYS A 23 9.39 8.83 -7.86
C LYS A 23 8.29 8.42 -6.88
N MET A 24 8.45 7.29 -6.20
CA MET A 24 7.51 6.80 -5.18
C MET A 24 8.00 7.09 -3.76
N GLY A 25 7.08 7.45 -2.87
CA GLY A 25 7.40 7.80 -1.49
C GLY A 25 8.28 9.04 -1.38
N VAL A 26 8.14 9.98 -2.33
CA VAL A 26 8.87 11.25 -2.36
C VAL A 26 8.38 12.23 -1.29
N ASP A 27 7.16 12.03 -0.79
CA ASP A 27 6.54 12.83 0.26
C ASP A 27 5.72 11.95 1.23
N GLY A 28 5.29 12.57 2.34
CA GLY A 28 4.40 11.95 3.33
C GLY A 28 2.92 12.18 3.07
N SER A 29 2.53 12.75 1.93
CA SER A 29 1.13 13.05 1.61
C SER A 29 0.33 11.75 1.54
N PRO A 30 -0.86 11.67 2.14
CA PRO A 30 -1.72 10.51 1.99
C PRO A 30 -2.32 10.41 0.58
N LEU A 31 -2.34 11.51 -0.19
CA LEU A 31 -2.74 11.47 -1.59
C LEU A 31 -1.64 10.80 -2.42
N LEU A 32 -2.02 9.78 -3.19
CA LEU A 32 -1.09 9.09 -4.07
C LEU A 32 -0.74 9.93 -5.30
N ASN A 33 0.53 9.91 -5.68
CA ASN A 33 0.94 10.40 -6.99
C ASN A 33 0.70 9.33 -8.08
N SER A 34 0.90 9.69 -9.34
CA SER A 34 0.66 8.80 -10.49
C SER A 34 1.55 7.55 -10.49
N HIS A 35 2.81 7.67 -10.06
CA HIS A 35 3.77 6.57 -10.01
C HIS A 35 3.43 5.59 -8.89
N GLU A 36 3.10 6.11 -7.71
CA GLU A 36 2.62 5.33 -6.56
C GLU A 36 1.34 4.56 -6.92
N SER A 37 0.40 5.23 -7.59
CA SER A 37 -0.88 4.63 -8.02
C SER A 37 -0.66 3.49 -9.02
N ALA A 38 0.19 3.71 -10.02
CA ALA A 38 0.50 2.71 -11.05
C ALA A 38 1.17 1.46 -10.44
N PHE A 39 2.13 1.66 -9.54
CA PHE A 39 2.79 0.56 -8.84
C PHE A 39 1.81 -0.23 -7.96
N LEU A 40 1.02 0.44 -7.12
CA LEU A 40 0.08 -0.21 -6.22
C LEU A 40 -1.00 -0.99 -6.97
N LYS A 41 -1.44 -0.49 -8.14
CA LYS A 41 -2.36 -1.20 -9.04
C LYS A 41 -1.81 -2.57 -9.46
N ILE A 42 -0.50 -2.66 -9.71
CA ILE A 42 0.15 -3.92 -10.09
C ILE A 42 0.27 -4.85 -8.88
N ILE A 43 0.77 -4.32 -7.75
CA ILE A 43 0.97 -5.11 -6.52
C ILE A 43 -0.33 -5.75 -6.04
N PHE A 44 -1.41 -4.99 -6.06
CA PHE A 44 -2.71 -5.41 -5.54
C PHE A 44 -3.70 -5.82 -6.62
N LYS A 45 -3.27 -6.10 -7.86
CA LYS A 45 -4.15 -6.35 -9.01
C LYS A 45 -5.31 -7.33 -8.72
N ASP A 46 -5.04 -8.40 -7.98
CA ASP A 46 -6.04 -9.43 -7.65
C ASP A 46 -6.94 -9.05 -6.45
N SER A 47 -6.57 -8.00 -5.71
CA SER A 47 -7.26 -7.48 -4.52
C SER A 47 -8.11 -6.23 -4.80
N LEU A 48 -8.03 -5.64 -6.01
CA LEU A 48 -8.66 -4.36 -6.33
C LEU A 48 -10.19 -4.39 -6.31
N LYS A 49 -10.84 -5.48 -6.76
CA LYS A 49 -12.32 -5.60 -6.83
C LYS A 49 -13.01 -4.37 -7.46
N GLY A 50 -12.39 -3.76 -8.49
CA GLY A 50 -12.91 -2.55 -9.16
C GLY A 50 -12.44 -1.21 -8.57
N PHE A 51 -11.68 -1.23 -7.48
CA PHE A 51 -11.01 -0.06 -6.94
C PHE A 51 -9.88 0.42 -7.85
N ASP A 52 -9.70 1.74 -7.94
CA ASP A 52 -8.60 2.38 -8.65
C ASP A 52 -7.87 3.33 -7.69
N PHE A 53 -6.54 3.34 -7.76
CA PHE A 53 -5.67 4.15 -6.90
C PHE A 53 -5.51 5.60 -7.40
N ILE A 54 -5.94 5.92 -8.62
CA ILE A 54 -5.82 7.27 -9.18
C ILE A 54 -6.53 8.30 -8.28
N ASN A 55 -5.79 9.34 -7.88
CA ASN A 55 -6.26 10.44 -7.02
C ASN A 55 -6.87 9.98 -5.69
N LYS A 56 -6.41 8.84 -5.14
CA LYS A 56 -6.90 8.31 -3.88
C LYS A 56 -6.04 8.69 -2.69
N LYS A 57 -6.70 8.92 -1.56
CA LYS A 57 -6.06 9.12 -0.27
C LYS A 57 -5.88 7.76 0.40
N VAL A 58 -4.64 7.29 0.54
CA VAL A 58 -4.32 5.95 1.05
C VAL A 58 -3.44 6.03 2.30
N GLY A 59 -3.88 5.35 3.36
CA GLY A 59 -3.15 5.28 4.62
C GLY A 59 -2.16 4.13 4.62
N PHE A 60 -0.93 4.36 5.06
CA PHE A 60 0.10 3.32 5.17
C PHE A 60 0.38 3.06 6.65
N ILE A 61 0.06 1.85 7.12
CA ILE A 61 0.07 1.50 8.53
C ILE A 61 0.99 0.32 8.76
N LYS A 62 2.08 0.56 9.48
CA LYS A 62 2.86 -0.52 10.07
C LYS A 62 2.22 -0.95 11.39
N ILE A 63 2.12 -2.25 11.66
CA ILE A 63 1.48 -2.72 12.90
C ILE A 63 2.32 -2.43 14.15
N SER A 64 3.65 -2.56 14.06
CA SER A 64 4.59 -2.28 15.16
C SER A 64 5.15 -0.86 15.13
N GLY A 65 4.27 0.14 15.19
CA GLY A 65 4.61 1.57 15.30
C GLY A 65 4.15 2.43 14.11
N GLU A 66 4.40 3.73 14.16
CA GLU A 66 4.03 4.64 13.08
C GLU A 66 5.07 4.62 11.96
N LYS A 67 4.70 4.11 10.79
CA LYS A 67 5.49 4.27 9.57
C LYS A 67 4.59 4.41 8.35
N GLY A 68 4.63 5.60 7.76
CA GLY A 68 3.77 6.00 6.64
C GLY A 68 4.33 5.68 5.26
N LYS A 69 3.78 6.38 4.25
CA LYS A 69 4.00 6.18 2.82
C LYS A 69 5.47 6.05 2.42
N ILE A 70 6.31 6.97 2.89
CA ILE A 70 7.75 7.03 2.59
C ILE A 70 8.45 5.71 2.95
N HIS A 71 8.18 5.18 4.15
CA HIS A 71 8.83 3.95 4.60
C HIS A 71 8.36 2.73 3.81
N TYR A 72 7.08 2.67 3.46
CA TYR A 72 6.54 1.60 2.63
C TYR A 72 7.28 1.53 1.29
N PHE A 73 7.39 2.66 0.58
CA PHE A 73 8.06 2.70 -0.71
C PHE A 73 9.59 2.57 -0.63
N ASP A 74 10.23 3.05 0.45
CA ASP A 74 11.66 2.81 0.68
C ASP A 74 11.98 1.31 0.82
N MET A 75 11.14 0.56 1.54
CA MET A 75 11.26 -0.89 1.65
C MET A 75 11.11 -1.58 0.28
N GLN A 76 10.11 -1.18 -0.51
CA GLN A 76 9.91 -1.72 -1.86
C GLN A 76 11.12 -1.44 -2.77
N LYS A 77 11.67 -0.22 -2.72
CA LYS A 77 12.90 0.18 -3.45
C LYS A 77 14.10 -0.68 -3.05
N LYS A 78 14.34 -0.84 -1.76
CA LYS A 78 15.49 -1.61 -1.25
C LYS A 78 15.43 -3.08 -1.64
N HIS A 79 14.25 -3.69 -1.57
CA HIS A 79 14.06 -5.08 -1.97
C HIS A 79 14.24 -5.27 -3.49
N PHE A 80 13.81 -4.31 -4.30
CA PHE A 80 14.05 -4.37 -5.74
C PHE A 80 15.54 -4.34 -6.08
N VAL A 81 16.33 -3.51 -5.38
CA VAL A 81 17.79 -3.42 -5.59
C VAL A 81 18.51 -4.66 -5.06
N ASP A 82 18.07 -5.19 -3.92
CA ASP A 82 18.65 -6.36 -3.29
C ASP A 82 17.55 -7.20 -2.63
N GLU A 83 17.24 -8.36 -3.22
CA GLU A 83 16.19 -9.28 -2.77
C GLU A 83 16.40 -9.78 -1.32
N LYS A 84 17.61 -9.63 -0.76
CA LYS A 84 17.88 -9.94 0.65
C LYS A 84 17.23 -8.95 1.63
N HIS A 85 16.88 -7.74 1.17
CA HIS A 85 16.17 -6.78 2.02
C HIS A 85 14.74 -7.25 2.27
N PRO A 86 14.29 -7.41 3.51
CA PRO A 86 12.93 -7.88 3.78
C PRO A 86 11.86 -6.94 3.20
N CYS A 87 10.86 -7.51 2.50
CA CYS A 87 9.75 -6.77 1.91
C CYS A 87 8.40 -7.38 2.28
N ASP A 88 7.43 -6.53 2.56
CA ASP A 88 6.03 -6.91 2.76
C ASP A 88 5.11 -5.97 1.98
N ASN A 89 4.43 -6.50 0.97
CA ASN A 89 3.43 -5.75 0.20
C ASN A 89 2.28 -5.26 1.08
N GLY A 90 1.99 -5.93 2.20
CA GLY A 90 0.90 -5.59 3.11
C GLY A 90 -0.46 -6.07 2.62
N THR A 91 -1.53 -5.72 3.35
CA THR A 91 -2.92 -6.03 3.00
C THR A 91 -3.65 -4.75 2.67
N LEU A 92 -4.35 -4.73 1.54
CA LEU A 92 -5.19 -3.62 1.10
C LEU A 92 -6.60 -3.72 1.74
N TYR A 93 -7.04 -2.62 2.33
CA TYR A 93 -8.38 -2.42 2.88
C TYR A 93 -9.03 -1.28 2.10
N ILE A 94 -10.03 -1.59 1.27
CA ILE A 94 -10.81 -0.60 0.52
C ILE A 94 -11.97 -0.16 1.41
N PHE A 95 -12.16 1.15 1.56
CA PHE A 95 -13.20 1.70 2.43
C PHE A 95 -14.47 2.02 1.67
N ASP A 96 -15.61 1.72 2.30
CA ASP A 96 -16.91 2.24 1.87
C ASP A 96 -17.07 3.72 2.25
N ALA A 97 -18.22 4.31 1.90
CA ALA A 97 -18.49 5.72 2.16
C ALA A 97 -18.43 6.08 3.65
N SER A 98 -18.99 5.23 4.52
CA SER A 98 -19.02 5.45 5.96
C SER A 98 -17.62 5.34 6.58
N GLN A 99 -16.85 4.33 6.17
CA GLN A 99 -15.46 4.12 6.61
C GLN A 99 -14.52 5.22 6.11
N LYS A 100 -14.76 5.74 4.90
CA LYS A 100 -14.04 6.89 4.36
C LYS A 100 -14.28 8.14 5.19
N GLU A 101 -15.52 8.42 5.53
CA GLU A 101 -15.86 9.54 6.42
C GLU A 101 -15.19 9.37 7.79
N GLU A 102 -15.35 8.20 8.40
CA GLU A 102 -14.81 7.92 9.74
C GLU A 102 -13.28 7.99 9.80
N SER A 103 -12.58 7.56 8.75
CA SER A 103 -11.12 7.60 8.70
C SER A 103 -10.54 9.01 8.46
N GLY A 104 -11.36 10.06 8.31
CA GLY A 104 -10.87 11.39 7.94
C GLY A 104 -10.64 11.54 6.43
N GLY A 105 -11.43 10.84 5.63
CA GLY A 105 -11.49 10.96 4.17
C GLY A 105 -10.56 10.03 3.39
N TYR A 106 -9.99 8.99 4.02
CA TYR A 106 -9.18 8.00 3.29
C TYR A 106 -10.05 7.10 2.42
N ASP A 107 -9.60 6.79 1.23
CA ASP A 107 -10.27 5.85 0.33
C ASP A 107 -9.87 4.39 0.61
N ALA A 108 -8.66 4.18 1.15
CA ALA A 108 -8.15 2.87 1.49
C ALA A 108 -7.03 2.93 2.55
N GLY A 109 -6.70 1.78 3.12
CA GLY A 109 -5.54 1.56 3.98
C GLY A 109 -4.70 0.37 3.53
N ILE A 110 -3.39 0.48 3.62
CA ILE A 110 -2.42 -0.60 3.42
C ILE A 110 -1.77 -0.89 4.76
N VAL A 111 -2.04 -2.09 5.30
CA VAL A 111 -1.44 -2.55 6.55
C VAL A 111 -0.31 -3.52 6.24
N TYR A 112 0.90 -3.21 6.68
CA TYR A 112 2.10 -3.99 6.40
C TYR A 112 2.89 -4.31 7.67
N TRP A 113 3.82 -5.26 7.56
CA TRP A 113 4.50 -5.96 8.65
C TRP A 113 3.55 -6.62 9.63
N ASN A 114 2.58 -7.38 9.11
CA ASN A 114 1.62 -8.08 9.95
C ASN A 114 1.38 -9.52 9.51
N LYS A 115 1.37 -10.44 10.49
CA LYS A 115 1.14 -11.88 10.26
C LYS A 115 -0.35 -12.25 10.29
N PHE A 116 -1.20 -11.39 10.85
CA PHE A 116 -2.63 -11.65 11.02
C PHE A 116 -3.47 -10.64 10.24
N LEU A 117 -4.65 -11.05 9.78
CA LEU A 117 -5.59 -10.12 9.18
C LEU A 117 -6.12 -9.15 10.25
N VAL A 118 -6.11 -7.86 9.97
CA VAL A 118 -6.61 -6.83 10.89
C VAL A 118 -8.07 -6.57 10.56
N PRO A 119 -8.98 -6.58 11.54
CA PRO A 119 -10.34 -6.13 11.33
C PRO A 119 -10.38 -4.70 10.76
N ILE A 120 -11.20 -4.47 9.73
CA ILE A 120 -11.21 -3.21 8.98
C ILE A 120 -11.55 -1.98 9.85
N ASP A 121 -12.42 -2.16 10.84
CA ASP A 121 -12.77 -1.19 11.88
C ASP A 121 -11.54 -0.67 12.65
N LYS A 122 -10.59 -1.56 12.95
CA LYS A 122 -9.32 -1.17 13.58
C LYS A 122 -8.42 -0.39 12.63
N VAL A 123 -8.47 -0.68 11.33
CA VAL A 123 -7.71 0.06 10.31
C VAL A 123 -8.27 1.48 10.17
N VAL A 124 -9.60 1.62 10.06
CA VAL A 124 -10.30 2.91 10.01
C VAL A 124 -10.00 3.75 11.25
N THR A 125 -10.14 3.17 12.44
CA THR A 125 -9.87 3.85 13.71
C THR A 125 -8.43 4.37 13.81
N LYS A 126 -7.45 3.62 13.28
CA LYS A 126 -6.04 4.07 13.26
C LYS A 126 -5.78 5.27 12.35
N LEU A 127 -6.63 5.49 11.33
CA LEU A 127 -6.48 6.59 10.37
C LEU A 127 -7.22 7.86 10.78
N LYS A 128 -8.19 7.76 11.69
CA LYS A 128 -9.03 8.83 12.27
C LYS A 128 -8.27 9.90 13.07
N LYS A 129 -6.95 10.04 12.91
CA LYS A 129 -6.15 11.02 13.64
C LYS A 129 -6.69 12.44 13.50
#